data_AF-A0A6J7KN28-F1
#
_entry.id   AF-A0A6J7KN28-F1
#
_cell.length_a   1.000
_cell.length_b   1.000
_cell.length_c   1.000
_cell.angle_alpha   90.00
_cell.angle_beta   90.00
_cell.angle_gamma   90.00
#
_symmetry.space_group_name_H-M   'P 1'
#
loop_
_entity.id
_entity.type
_entity.pdbx_description
1 polymer ?
#
loop_
_entity_poly.entity_id
_entity_poly.type
_entity_poly.pdbx_seq_one_letter_code
_entity_poly.pdbx_strand_id
1 'polypeptide(L)'
;MITRFDPWSVLKTSFMLTISFAIILLVAVAILWWILDQLSVFDALSRTVNDIAGSGTTQFDLRSVLSFGRVMGVTLVLAAVQIVLISVLATLFSFLYNLAVGISGGLEVTLSEES
;
A
#
# COMPACT_ATOMS: atom_id res chain seq x y z
N MET A 1 -28.68 -13.96 -17.87
CA MET A 1 -28.50 -13.52 -16.48
C MET A 1 -27.05 -13.75 -16.10
N ILE A 2 -26.21 -12.71 -16.18
CA ILE A 2 -24.81 -12.76 -15.76
C ILE A 2 -24.75 -11.97 -14.46
N THR A 3 -24.96 -12.65 -13.35
CA THR A 3 -25.03 -12.02 -12.02
C THR A 3 -24.36 -12.91 -10.98
N ARG A 4 -23.14 -13.34 -11.30
CA ARG A 4 -22.15 -13.73 -10.30
C ARG A 4 -20.83 -13.08 -10.67
N PHE A 5 -20.49 -11.98 -10.02
CA PHE A 5 -19.07 -11.65 -9.89
C PHE A 5 -18.48 -12.70 -8.95
N ASP A 6 -17.79 -13.69 -9.53
CA ASP A 6 -17.20 -14.76 -8.75
C ASP A 6 -16.19 -14.14 -7.77
N PRO A 7 -16.35 -14.36 -6.45
CA PRO A 7 -15.47 -13.80 -5.43
C PRO A 7 -14.00 -14.22 -5.63
N TRP A 8 -13.81 -15.37 -6.27
CA TRP A 8 -12.52 -15.88 -6.70
C TRP A 8 -11.84 -15.03 -7.79
N SER A 9 -12.61 -14.44 -8.70
CA SER A 9 -12.08 -13.59 -9.77
C SER A 9 -11.61 -12.23 -9.24
N VAL A 10 -12.38 -11.64 -8.33
CA VAL A 10 -12.03 -10.37 -7.65
C VAL A 10 -10.76 -10.54 -6.80
N LEU A 11 -10.62 -11.68 -6.09
CA LEU A 11 -9.41 -11.99 -5.34
C LEU A 11 -8.16 -12.00 -6.25
N LYS A 12 -8.26 -12.66 -7.42
CA LYS A 12 -7.15 -12.78 -8.37
C LYS A 12 -6.72 -11.44 -8.97
N THR A 13 -7.67 -10.61 -9.39
CA THR A 13 -7.38 -9.31 -10.02
C THR A 13 -6.85 -8.31 -9.01
N SER A 14 -7.42 -8.27 -7.79
CA SER A 14 -6.93 -7.42 -6.70
C SER A 14 -5.53 -7.84 -6.24
N PHE A 15 -5.22 -9.15 -6.20
CA PHE A 15 -3.88 -9.62 -5.84
C PHE A 15 -2.81 -9.14 -6.84
N MET A 16 -3.05 -9.29 -8.14
CA MET A 16 -2.14 -8.82 -9.19
C MET A 16 -1.99 -7.30 -9.19
N LEU A 17 -3.08 -6.57 -9.00
CA LEU A 17 -3.07 -5.11 -8.92
C LEU A 17 -2.22 -4.62 -7.75
N THR A 18 -2.31 -5.28 -6.60
CA THR A 18 -1.60 -4.79 -5.42
C THR A 18 -0.10 -5.09 -5.46
N ILE A 19 0.30 -6.22 -6.05
CA ILE A 19 1.71 -6.50 -6.34
C ILE A 19 2.29 -5.44 -7.29
N SER A 20 1.54 -5.10 -8.35
CA SER A 20 1.97 -4.09 -9.31
C SER A 20 2.21 -2.75 -8.62
N PHE A 21 1.28 -2.32 -7.77
CA PHE A 21 1.40 -1.07 -7.04
C PHE A 21 2.54 -1.08 -6.03
N ALA A 22 2.76 -2.19 -5.32
CA ALA A 22 3.89 -2.36 -4.41
C ALA A 22 5.23 -2.19 -5.13
N ILE A 23 5.38 -2.77 -6.32
CA ILE A 23 6.60 -2.64 -7.14
C ILE A 23 6.77 -1.19 -7.60
N ILE A 24 5.70 -0.55 -8.09
CA ILE A 24 5.73 0.86 -8.51
C ILE A 24 6.19 1.75 -7.34
N LEU A 25 5.67 1.53 -6.14
CA LEU A 25 6.05 2.27 -4.94
C LEU A 25 7.54 2.11 -4.63
N LEU A 26 8.05 0.88 -4.65
CA LEU A 26 9.47 0.60 -4.40
C LEU A 26 10.38 1.29 -5.42
N VAL A 27 10.04 1.20 -6.71
CA VAL A 27 10.80 1.85 -7.78
C VAL A 27 10.72 3.37 -7.65
N ALA A 28 9.54 3.92 -7.36
CA ALA A 28 9.37 5.36 -7.17
C ALA A 28 10.23 5.89 -6.01
N VAL A 29 10.25 5.20 -4.87
CA VAL A 29 11.08 5.60 -3.73
C VAL A 29 12.57 5.41 -4.03
N ALA A 30 12.95 4.35 -4.73
CA ALA A 30 14.34 4.14 -5.14
C ALA A 30 14.85 5.27 -6.06
N ILE A 31 14.03 5.68 -7.04
CA ILE A 31 14.36 6.80 -7.93
C ILE A 31 14.39 8.11 -7.15
N LEU A 32 13.42 8.37 -6.27
CA LEU A 32 13.38 9.56 -5.43
C LEU A 32 14.64 9.64 -4.57
N TRP A 33 15.03 8.55 -3.92
CA TRP A 33 16.25 8.47 -3.13
C TRP A 33 17.48 8.84 -3.98
N TRP A 34 17.59 8.25 -5.17
CA TRP A 34 18.71 8.50 -6.06
C TRP A 34 18.80 9.98 -6.46
N ILE A 35 17.67 10.61 -6.79
CA ILE A 35 17.63 12.04 -7.13
C ILE A 35 18.08 12.90 -5.93
N LEU A 36 17.61 12.59 -4.72
CA LEU A 36 17.99 13.34 -3.51
C LEU A 36 19.48 13.20 -3.18
N ASP A 37 20.05 12.02 -3.42
CA ASP A 37 21.48 11.77 -3.25
C ASP A 37 22.32 12.55 -4.27
N GLN A 38 21.92 12.52 -5.54
CA GLN A 38 22.58 13.26 -6.63
C GLN A 38 22.55 14.78 -6.43
N LEU A 39 21.48 15.30 -5.83
CA LEU A 39 21.33 16.72 -5.51
C LEU A 39 22.01 17.11 -4.18
N SER A 40 22.68 16.16 -3.50
CA SER A 40 23.33 16.38 -2.19
C SER A 40 22.42 17.01 -1.14
N VAL A 41 21.11 16.71 -1.20
CA VAL A 41 20.10 17.32 -0.32
C VAL A 41 20.38 17.00 1.15
N PHE A 42 20.83 15.79 1.44
CA PHE A 42 21.17 15.35 2.79
C PHE A 42 22.39 16.11 3.35
N ASP A 43 23.34 16.49 2.50
CA ASP A 43 24.52 17.26 2.91
C ASP A 43 24.15 18.72 3.21
N ALA A 44 23.29 19.31 2.37
CA ALA A 44 22.77 20.66 2.57
C ALA A 44 21.92 20.77 3.86
N LEU A 45 21.09 19.77 4.14
CA LEU A 45 20.31 19.71 5.37
C LEU A 45 21.20 19.51 6.60
N SER A 46 22.20 18.63 6.51
CA SER A 46 23.14 18.40 7.62
C SER A 46 23.91 19.67 7.95
N ARG A 47 24.36 20.44 6.94
CA ARG A 47 25.02 21.74 7.15
C ARG A 47 24.07 22.74 7.84
N THR A 48 22.86 22.90 7.33
CA THR A 48 21.85 23.80 7.92
C THR A 48 21.56 23.46 9.38
N VAL A 49 21.40 22.18 9.70
CA VAL A 49 21.13 21.74 11.08
C VAL A 49 22.33 22.01 11.99
N ASN A 50 23.55 21.72 11.52
CA ASN A 50 24.77 21.97 12.30
C ASN A 50 25.05 23.47 12.49
N ASP A 51 24.74 24.32 11.52
CA ASP A 51 24.87 25.77 11.62
C ASP A 51 23.94 26.34 12.70
N ILE A 52 22.72 25.78 12.84
CA ILE A 52 21.75 26.20 13.87
C ILE A 52 22.08 25.58 15.24
N ALA A 53 22.57 24.33 15.28
CA ALA A 53 22.88 23.62 16.52
C ALA A 53 24.14 24.13 17.24
N GLY A 54 24.99 24.90 16.54
CA GLY A 54 26.20 25.51 17.07
C GLY A 54 27.36 24.51 17.25
N SER A 55 28.59 25.01 17.15
CA SER A 55 29.85 24.26 17.08
C SER A 55 30.22 23.39 18.31
N GLY A 56 29.34 23.26 19.30
CA GLY A 56 29.55 22.51 20.54
C GLY A 56 28.76 21.20 20.64
N THR A 57 27.89 20.89 19.66
CA THR A 57 27.08 19.67 19.65
C THR A 57 27.61 18.67 18.64
N THR A 58 27.46 17.37 18.92
CA THR A 58 27.84 16.26 18.03
C THR A 58 27.33 16.53 16.62
N GLN A 59 28.23 16.54 15.62
CA GLN A 59 27.87 16.76 14.22
C GLN A 59 26.72 15.82 13.82
N PHE A 60 25.57 16.41 13.51
CA PHE A 60 24.40 15.67 13.09
C PHE A 60 24.54 15.36 11.60
N ASP A 61 24.74 14.08 11.28
CA ASP A 61 24.80 13.59 9.91
C ASP A 61 23.46 12.94 9.54
N LEU A 62 22.65 13.64 8.74
CA LEU A 62 21.36 13.11 8.30
C LEU A 62 21.49 11.86 7.43
N ARG A 63 22.60 11.67 6.70
CA ARG A 63 22.80 10.46 5.87
C ARG A 63 22.95 9.20 6.73
N SER A 64 23.52 9.34 7.93
CA SER A 64 23.64 8.22 8.87
C SER A 64 22.29 7.80 9.46
N VAL A 65 21.38 8.77 9.63
CA VAL A 65 20.03 8.55 10.18
C VAL A 65 19.09 8.03 9.09
N LEU A 66 19.08 8.68 7.93
CA LEU A 66 18.35 8.29 6.73
C LEU A 66 19.34 7.61 5.79
N SER A 67 19.59 6.32 5.98
CA SER A 67 20.39 5.54 5.03
C SER A 67 19.50 4.90 3.97
N PHE A 68 20.04 4.66 2.78
CA PHE A 68 19.31 4.00 1.68
C PHE A 68 18.63 2.70 2.14
N GLY A 69 19.36 1.85 2.86
CA GLY A 69 18.82 0.58 3.35
C GLY A 69 17.67 0.76 4.34
N ARG A 70 17.71 1.80 5.18
CA ARG A 70 16.64 2.09 6.14
C ARG A 70 15.40 2.64 5.43
N VAL A 71 15.57 3.51 4.44
CA VAL A 71 14.46 4.02 3.62
C VAL A 71 13.83 2.89 2.82
N MET A 72 14.62 2.07 2.13
CA MET A 72 14.12 0.91 1.40
C MET A 72 13.42 -0.10 2.31
N GLY A 73 13.96 -0.33 3.52
CA GLY A 73 13.32 -1.19 4.51
C GLY A 73 11.96 -0.68 4.96
N VAL A 74 11.83 0.63 5.23
CA VAL A 74 10.53 1.25 5.56
C VAL A 74 9.57 1.17 4.37
N THR A 75 10.03 1.44 3.15
CA THR A 75 9.20 1.31 1.95
C THR A 75 8.71 -0.11 1.72
N LEU A 76 9.53 -1.11 2.01
CA LEU A 76 9.14 -2.53 1.94
C LEU A 76 7.99 -2.83 2.91
N VAL A 77 8.08 -2.33 4.15
CA VAL A 77 7.02 -2.49 5.15
C VAL A 77 5.75 -1.77 4.70
N LEU A 78 5.86 -0.54 4.20
CA LEU A 78 4.72 0.21 3.66
C LEU A 78 4.05 -0.52 2.49
N ALA A 79 4.84 -1.07 1.57
CA ALA A 79 4.34 -1.86 0.45
C ALA A 79 3.61 -3.12 0.95
N ALA A 80 4.14 -3.82 1.97
CA ALA A 80 3.49 -4.97 2.58
C ALA A 80 2.16 -4.58 3.24
N VAL A 81 2.12 -3.49 3.99
CA VAL A 81 0.90 -2.96 4.61
C VAL A 81 -0.14 -2.63 3.54
N GLN A 82 0.27 -2.01 2.44
CA GLN A 82 -0.62 -1.69 1.33
C GLN A 82 -1.22 -2.95 0.70
N ILE A 83 -0.41 -4.00 0.51
CA ILE A 83 -0.87 -5.32 0.03
C ILE A 83 -1.98 -5.87 0.93
N VAL A 84 -1.76 -5.84 2.24
CA VAL A 84 -2.75 -6.29 3.21
C VAL A 84 -4.02 -5.43 3.16
N LEU A 85 -3.87 -4.09 3.11
CA LEU A 85 -4.99 -3.16 3.12
C LEU A 85 -5.95 -3.41 1.95
N ILE A 86 -5.43 -3.52 0.72
CA ILE A 86 -6.25 -3.76 -0.47
C ILE A 86 -6.82 -5.18 -0.46
N SER A 87 -6.08 -6.17 0.01
CA SER A 87 -6.57 -7.56 0.11
C SER A 87 -7.75 -7.69 1.08
N VAL A 88 -7.65 -7.04 2.25
CA VAL A 88 -8.73 -7.00 3.24
C VAL A 88 -9.94 -6.26 2.68
N LEU A 89 -9.72 -5.13 2.00
CA LEU A 89 -10.81 -4.36 1.38
C LEU A 89 -11.51 -5.15 0.28
N ALA A 90 -10.77 -5.86 -0.58
CA ALA A 90 -11.34 -6.74 -1.61
C ALA A 90 -12.17 -7.87 -1.00
N THR A 91 -11.70 -8.46 0.10
CA THR A 91 -12.43 -9.48 0.86
C THR A 91 -13.73 -8.90 1.44
N LEU A 92 -13.68 -7.69 2.02
CA LEU A 92 -14.84 -7.00 2.57
C LEU A 92 -15.88 -6.68 1.47
N PHE A 93 -15.47 -6.14 0.32
CA PHE A 93 -16.36 -5.85 -0.80
C PHE A 93 -17.04 -7.11 -1.33
N SER A 94 -16.32 -8.22 -1.41
CA SER A 94 -16.90 -9.51 -1.78
C SER A 94 -17.96 -9.96 -0.78
N PHE A 95 -17.70 -9.84 0.52
CA PHE A 95 -18.65 -10.20 1.57
C PHE A 95 -19.90 -9.30 1.56
N LEU A 96 -19.72 -7.99 1.40
CA LEU A 96 -20.83 -7.03 1.31
C LEU A 96 -21.70 -7.27 0.07
N TYR A 97 -21.09 -7.55 -1.08
CA TYR A 97 -21.83 -7.91 -2.30
C TYR A 97 -22.62 -9.22 -2.11
N ASN A 98 -21.99 -10.24 -1.53
CA ASN A 98 -22.64 -11.51 -1.21
C ASN A 98 -23.82 -11.33 -0.24
N LEU A 99 -23.68 -10.47 0.78
CA LEU A 99 -24.74 -10.15 1.73
C LEU A 99 -25.89 -9.37 1.07
N ALA A 100 -25.59 -8.39 0.21
CA ALA A 100 -26.60 -7.61 -0.51
C ALA A 100 -27.45 -8.49 -1.45
N VAL A 101 -26.83 -9.47 -2.11
CA VAL A 101 -27.54 -10.47 -2.93
C VAL A 101 -28.36 -11.43 -2.07
N GLY A 102 -27.84 -11.84 -0.90
CA GLY A 102 -28.57 -12.69 0.05
C GLY A 102 -29.80 -12.01 0.67
N ILE A 103 -29.75 -10.70 0.92
CA ILE A 103 -30.88 -9.93 1.48
C ILE A 103 -31.96 -9.65 0.42
N SER A 104 -31.60 -9.52 -0.86
CA SER A 104 -32.56 -9.33 -1.96
C SER A 104 -33.06 -10.64 -2.59
N GLY A 105 -32.35 -11.74 -2.42
CA GLY A 105 -32.70 -13.08 -2.93
C GLY A 105 -33.38 -14.02 -1.92
N GLY A 106 -33.64 -13.56 -0.69
CA GLY A 106 -34.25 -14.36 0.38
C GLY A 106 -35.78 -14.44 0.38
N LEU A 107 -36.46 -13.95 -0.67
CA LEU A 107 -37.92 -13.86 -0.71
C LEU A 107 -38.59 -14.45 -1.97
N GLU A 108 -37.85 -15.14 -2.84
CA GLU A 108 -38.44 -15.60 -4.10
C GLU A 108 -37.95 -16.99 -4.55
N VAL A 109 -37.92 -17.97 -3.63
CA VAL A 109 -38.17 -19.38 -3.99
C VAL A 109 -38.90 -20.07 -2.83
N THR A 110 -40.05 -19.51 -2.43
CA THR A 110 -41.16 -20.28 -1.86
C THR A 110 -42.37 -20.05 -2.77
N LEU A 111 -42.23 -20.46 -4.03
CA LEU A 111 -43.37 -20.86 -4.85
C LEU A 111 -43.25 -22.39 -4.85
N SER A 112 -43.95 -23.08 -3.96
CA SER A 112 -45.29 -23.58 -4.27
C SER A 112 -45.31 -24.24 -5.64
N GLU A 113 -44.65 -25.38 -5.78
CA GLU A 113 -45.25 -26.44 -6.60
C GLU A 113 -46.15 -27.25 -5.66
N GLU A 114 -47.33 -26.67 -5.40
CA GLU A 114 -48.53 -27.45 -5.16
C GLU A 114 -49.10 -27.79 -6.54
N SER A 115 -49.11 -29.09 -6.85
CA SER A 115 -50.07 -29.84 -7.69
C SER A 115 -49.38 -30.84 -8.61
#